data_AF-A0A2P7ZDT9-F1
#
_entry.id   AF-A0A2P7ZDT9-F1
#
_cell.length_a   1.000
_cell.length_b   1.000
_cell.length_c   1.000
_cell.angle_alpha   90.00
_cell.angle_beta   90.00
_cell.angle_gamma   90.00
#
_symmetry.space_group_name_H-M   'P 1'
#
loop_
_entity.id
_entity.type
_entity.pdbx_description
1 polymer ?
#
loop_
_entity_poly.entity_id
_entity_poly.type
_entity_poly.pdbx_seq_one_letter_code
_entity_poly.pdbx_strand_id
1 'polypeptide(L)'
;MPPPSQLAIATSAVNRLIKEESSYHKEVEQQKARIAKLEANNGDEYEMKQEKQALDETHKVFPALHVKIKDAVAKLEAQIEQEKGGETATEEITKAKDAVAAGKIAVRETA
;
A
#
# COMPACT_ATOMS: atom_id res chain seq x y z
N MET A 1 6.63 -12.02 26.34
CA MET A 1 6.92 -12.46 24.96
C MET A 1 8.32 -11.99 24.59
N PRO A 2 9.09 -12.77 23.83
CA PRO A 2 10.34 -12.28 23.26
C PRO A 2 10.06 -11.13 22.27
N PRO A 3 11.03 -10.22 22.06
CA PRO A 3 10.91 -9.18 21.04
C PRO A 3 10.82 -9.80 19.63
N PRO A 4 10.09 -9.17 18.70
CA PRO A 4 10.00 -9.65 17.32
C PRO A 4 11.37 -9.58 16.63
N SER A 5 11.62 -10.55 15.73
CA SER A 5 12.82 -10.57 14.90
C SER A 5 12.88 -9.35 13.97
N GLN A 6 14.08 -9.02 13.48
CA GLN A 6 14.23 -7.95 12.49
C GLN A 6 13.46 -8.25 11.19
N LEU A 7 13.42 -9.53 10.80
CA LEU A 7 12.64 -10.00 9.66
C LEU A 7 11.12 -9.80 9.86
N ALA A 8 10.60 -10.13 11.04
CA ALA A 8 9.21 -9.90 11.39
C ALA A 8 8.84 -8.41 11.41
N ILE A 9 9.73 -7.56 11.93
CA ILE A 9 9.56 -6.10 11.94
C ILE A 9 9.51 -5.55 10.51
N ALA A 10 10.46 -5.94 9.65
CA ALA A 10 10.50 -5.51 8.26
C ALA A 10 9.27 -6.01 7.46
N THR A 11 8.85 -7.25 7.69
CA THR A 11 7.63 -7.83 7.10
C THR A 11 6.39 -7.02 7.50
N SER A 12 6.25 -6.68 8.78
CA SER A 12 5.15 -5.86 9.29
C SER A 12 5.13 -4.45 8.68
N ALA A 13 6.30 -3.85 8.47
CA ALA A 13 6.43 -2.54 7.83
C ALA A 13 5.89 -2.55 6.39
N VAL A 14 6.26 -3.55 5.58
CA VAL A 14 5.75 -3.72 4.21
C VAL A 14 4.23 -3.93 4.22
N ASN A 15 3.72 -4.83 5.08
CA ASN A 15 2.30 -5.11 5.18
C ASN A 15 1.46 -3.88 5.59
N ARG A 16 1.99 -3.00 6.43
CA ARG A 16 1.30 -1.75 6.79
C ARG A 16 1.18 -0.81 5.60
N LEU A 17 2.24 -0.64 4.82
CA LEU A 17 2.23 0.22 3.64
C LEU A 17 1.29 -0.31 2.55
N ILE A 18 1.21 -1.63 2.36
CA ILE A 18 0.25 -2.25 1.44
C ILE A 18 -1.20 -1.99 1.89
N LYS A 19 -1.47 -2.06 3.21
CA LYS A 19 -2.81 -1.74 3.74
C LYS A 19 -3.17 -0.27 3.58
N GLU A 20 -2.20 0.63 3.74
CA GLU A 20 -2.35 2.06 3.51
C GLU A 20 -2.70 2.33 2.04
N GLU A 21 -1.99 1.71 1.11
CA GLU A 21 -2.26 1.79 -0.33
C GLU A 21 -3.67 1.29 -0.69
N SER A 22 -4.06 0.13 -0.15
CA SER A 22 -5.40 -0.43 -0.37
C SER A 22 -6.50 0.47 0.21
N SER A 23 -6.23 1.18 1.30
CA SER A 23 -7.15 2.16 1.87
C SER A 23 -7.38 3.34 0.94
N TYR A 24 -6.30 3.88 0.34
CA TYR A 24 -6.41 4.98 -0.62
C TYR A 24 -7.12 4.55 -1.91
N HIS A 25 -6.93 3.32 -2.38
CA HIS A 25 -7.73 2.80 -3.49
C HIS A 25 -9.22 2.73 -3.18
N LYS A 26 -9.60 2.29 -1.97
CA LYS A 26 -11.01 2.30 -1.56
C LYS A 26 -11.58 3.72 -1.50
N GLU A 27 -10.77 4.69 -1.04
CA GLU A 27 -11.17 6.09 -1.02
C GLU A 27 -11.42 6.65 -2.42
N VAL A 28 -10.53 6.36 -3.37
CA VAL A 28 -10.70 6.69 -4.80
C VAL A 28 -12.01 6.13 -5.35
N GLU A 29 -12.32 4.86 -5.10
CA GLU A 29 -13.56 4.24 -5.57
C GLU A 29 -14.81 4.89 -4.94
N GLN A 30 -14.75 5.26 -3.66
CA GLN A 30 -15.83 5.98 -3.00
C GLN A 30 -16.03 7.39 -3.57
N GLN A 31 -14.96 8.14 -3.82
CA GLN A 31 -15.01 9.47 -4.43
C GLN A 31 -15.59 9.40 -5.85
N LYS A 32 -15.12 8.46 -6.68
CA LYS A 32 -15.68 8.21 -8.02
C LYS A 32 -17.18 7.89 -7.97
N ALA A 33 -17.62 7.05 -7.02
CA ALA A 33 -19.02 6.73 -6.86
C ALA A 33 -19.87 7.96 -6.46
N ARG A 34 -19.34 8.85 -5.59
CA ARG A 34 -20.01 10.12 -5.25
C ARG A 34 -20.10 11.06 -6.45
N ILE A 35 -19.02 11.21 -7.22
CA ILE A 35 -19.00 12.01 -8.45
C ILE A 35 -20.04 11.49 -9.45
N ALA A 36 -20.06 10.19 -9.72
CA ALA A 36 -21.02 9.58 -10.64
C ALA A 36 -22.48 9.80 -10.19
N LYS A 37 -22.73 9.75 -8.87
CA LYS A 37 -24.05 10.06 -8.31
C LYS A 37 -24.42 11.53 -8.48
N LEU A 38 -23.48 12.47 -8.29
CA LEU A 38 -23.73 13.90 -8.53
C LEU A 38 -24.02 14.17 -10.00
N GLU A 39 -23.26 13.56 -10.92
CA GLU A 39 -23.47 13.67 -12.36
C GLU A 39 -24.84 13.14 -12.79
N ALA A 40 -25.27 11.98 -12.27
CA ALA A 40 -26.57 11.38 -12.61
C ALA A 40 -27.77 12.19 -12.12
N ASN A 41 -27.63 12.97 -11.05
CA ASN A 41 -28.73 13.72 -10.44
C ASN A 41 -28.74 15.20 -10.83
N ASN A 42 -27.90 15.65 -11.78
CA ASN A 42 -27.62 17.06 -12.03
C ASN A 42 -27.34 17.82 -10.72
N GLY A 43 -26.50 17.22 -9.87
CA GLY A 43 -26.10 17.78 -8.59
C GLY A 43 -25.37 19.11 -8.74
N ASP A 44 -25.18 19.78 -7.61
CA ASP A 44 -24.57 21.11 -7.55
C ASP A 44 -23.15 21.11 -8.15
N GLU A 45 -22.86 22.08 -9.03
CA GLU A 45 -21.57 22.16 -9.73
C GLU A 45 -20.40 22.42 -8.77
N TYR A 46 -20.65 23.13 -7.68
CA TYR A 46 -19.63 23.42 -6.68
C TYR A 46 -19.29 22.16 -5.87
N GLU A 47 -20.30 21.38 -5.45
CA GLU A 47 -20.10 20.06 -4.83
C GLU A 47 -19.34 19.11 -5.78
N MET A 48 -19.71 19.06 -7.06
CA MET A 48 -19.01 18.23 -8.05
C MET A 48 -17.54 18.62 -8.20
N LYS A 49 -17.24 19.93 -8.22
CA LYS A 49 -15.87 20.43 -8.31
C LYS A 49 -15.05 20.06 -7.08
N GLN A 50 -15.66 20.13 -5.89
CA GLN A 50 -15.00 19.74 -4.64
C GLN A 50 -14.66 18.25 -4.61
N GLU A 51 -15.59 17.37 -4.99
CA GLU A 51 -15.32 15.93 -5.03
C GLU A 51 -14.25 15.57 -6.07
N LYS A 52 -14.25 16.24 -7.24
CA LYS A 52 -13.18 16.07 -8.25
C LYS A 52 -11.82 16.53 -7.72
N GLN A 53 -11.77 17.63 -6.96
CA GLN A 53 -10.54 18.08 -6.33
C GLN A 53 -10.04 17.09 -5.25
N ALA A 54 -10.94 16.59 -4.41
CA ALA A 54 -10.60 15.59 -3.39
C ALA A 54 -10.03 14.31 -4.03
N LEU A 55 -10.61 13.87 -5.15
CA LEU A 55 -10.09 12.74 -5.92
C LEU A 55 -8.67 12.97 -6.45
N ASP A 56 -8.40 14.15 -7.01
CA ASP A 56 -7.07 14.52 -7.48
C ASP A 56 -6.05 14.59 -6.32
N GLU A 57 -6.45 15.11 -5.17
CA GLU A 57 -5.62 15.15 -3.96
C GLU A 57 -5.27 13.74 -3.44
N THR A 58 -6.24 12.82 -3.41
CA THR A 58 -5.98 11.41 -3.06
C THR A 58 -5.03 10.76 -4.08
N HIS A 59 -5.19 11.04 -5.38
CA HIS A 59 -4.28 10.53 -6.41
C HIS A 59 -2.83 10.97 -6.22
N LYS A 60 -2.60 12.20 -5.73
CA LYS A 60 -1.26 12.73 -5.46
C LYS A 60 -0.52 12.02 -4.33
N VAL A 61 -1.19 11.21 -3.51
CA VAL A 61 -0.55 10.44 -2.43
C VAL A 61 0.21 9.22 -2.97
N PHE A 62 -0.31 8.58 -4.01
CA PHE A 62 0.23 7.31 -4.53
C PHE A 62 1.71 7.35 -4.93
N PRO A 63 2.24 8.38 -5.63
CA PRO A 63 3.66 8.40 -6.02
C PRO A 63 4.60 8.30 -4.83
N ALA A 64 4.36 9.07 -3.77
CA ALA A 64 5.18 9.05 -2.57
C ALA A 64 5.01 7.73 -1.79
N LEU A 65 3.80 7.17 -1.75
CA LEU A 65 3.52 5.90 -1.10
C LEU A 65 4.20 4.73 -1.83
N HIS A 66 4.20 4.71 -3.16
CA HIS A 66 4.87 3.69 -3.95
C HIS A 66 6.38 3.70 -3.76
N VAL A 67 7.01 4.87 -3.65
CA VAL A 67 8.44 4.98 -3.30
C VAL A 67 8.69 4.32 -1.94
N LYS A 68 7.89 4.65 -0.92
CA LYS A 68 8.01 4.03 0.41
C LYS A 68 7.83 2.50 0.37
N ILE A 69 6.87 2.00 -0.42
CA ILE A 69 6.67 0.56 -0.58
C ILE A 69 7.88 -0.09 -1.26
N LYS A 70 8.39 0.49 -2.35
CA LYS A 70 9.60 -0.02 -3.04
C LYS A 70 10.80 -0.09 -2.10
N ASP A 71 11.04 0.97 -1.33
CA ASP A 71 12.15 1.03 -0.39
C ASP A 71 12.00 -0.01 0.74
N ALA A 72 10.78 -0.16 1.28
CA ALA A 72 10.50 -1.16 2.31
C ALA A 72 10.63 -2.60 1.80
N VAL A 73 10.19 -2.86 0.56
CA VAL A 73 10.35 -4.15 -0.11
C VAL A 73 11.83 -4.46 -0.33
N ALA A 74 12.61 -3.51 -0.85
CA ALA A 74 14.05 -3.69 -1.05
C ALA A 74 14.78 -3.99 0.28
N LYS A 75 14.40 -3.29 1.36
CA LYS A 75 14.92 -3.57 2.70
C LYS A 75 14.54 -4.95 3.21
N LEU A 76 13.31 -5.40 2.98
CA LEU A 76 12.84 -6.73 3.37
C LEU A 76 13.58 -7.83 2.58
N GLU A 77 13.80 -7.64 1.28
CA GLU A 77 14.60 -8.57 0.47
C GLU A 77 16.04 -8.69 0.97
N ALA A 78 16.68 -7.58 1.33
CA ALA A 78 18.02 -7.59 1.93
C ALA A 78 18.03 -8.34 3.28
N GLN A 79 16.99 -8.15 4.12
CA GLN A 79 16.87 -8.87 5.38
C GLN A 79 16.69 -10.38 5.16
N ILE A 80 15.86 -10.79 4.19
CA ILE A 80 15.68 -12.21 3.85
C ILE A 80 17.02 -12.84 3.46
N GLU A 81 17.85 -12.14 2.68
CA GLU A 81 19.17 -12.65 2.28
C GLU A 81 20.12 -12.82 3.46
N GLN A 82 20.11 -11.87 4.40
CA GLN A 82 20.93 -11.96 5.62
C GLN A 82 20.55 -13.15 6.50
N GLU A 83 19.27 -13.51 6.53
CA GLU A 83 18.72 -14.58 7.38
C GLU A 83 18.86 -15.97 6.76
N LYS A 84 19.21 -16.10 5.47
CA LYS A 84 19.36 -17.40 4.77
C LYS A 84 20.44 -18.32 5.35
N GLY A 85 21.33 -17.81 6.20
CA GLY A 85 22.36 -18.58 6.91
C GLY A 85 22.12 -18.77 8.41
N GLY A 86 20.99 -18.32 8.96
CA GLY A 86 20.66 -18.37 10.38
C GLY A 86 19.61 -19.43 10.76
N GLU A 87 19.27 -19.51 12.05
CA GLU A 87 18.19 -20.36 12.59
C GLU A 87 16.78 -19.76 12.42
N THR A 88 16.59 -18.86 11.44
CA THR A 88 15.33 -18.13 11.29
C THR A 88 14.24 -19.06 10.78
N ALA A 89 13.09 -19.04 11.45
CA ALA A 89 12.00 -19.98 11.19
C ALA A 89 11.51 -19.89 9.74
N THR A 90 11.35 -21.06 9.09
CA THR A 90 10.87 -21.18 7.70
C THR A 90 9.55 -20.44 7.46
N GLU A 91 8.71 -20.34 8.50
CA GLU A 91 7.45 -19.61 8.45
C GLU A 91 7.65 -18.09 8.35
N GLU A 92 8.62 -17.51 9.06
CA GLU A 92 8.93 -16.07 8.95
C GLU A 92 9.49 -15.72 7.58
N ILE A 93 10.36 -16.58 7.03
CA ILE A 93 10.90 -16.42 5.67
C ILE A 93 9.78 -16.49 4.63
N THR A 94 8.83 -17.42 4.79
CA THR A 94 7.66 -17.53 3.90
C THR A 94 6.82 -16.26 3.94
N LYS A 95 6.44 -15.79 5.14
CA LYS A 95 5.66 -14.56 5.32
C LYS A 95 6.37 -13.33 4.73
N ALA A 96 7.69 -13.25 4.89
CA ALA A 96 8.48 -12.17 4.33
C ALA A 96 8.46 -12.20 2.79
N LYS A 97 8.59 -13.37 2.16
CA LYS A 97 8.48 -13.53 0.70
C LYS A 97 7.10 -13.17 0.18
N ASP A 98 6.04 -13.56 0.89
CA ASP A 98 4.66 -13.21 0.54
C ASP A 98 4.45 -11.69 0.59
N ALA A 99 4.97 -11.03 1.63
CA ALA A 99 4.92 -9.57 1.74
C ALA A 99 5.71 -8.86 0.61
N VAL A 100 6.86 -9.39 0.21
CA VAL A 100 7.62 -8.90 -0.96
C VAL A 100 6.80 -9.02 -2.23
N ALA A 101 6.17 -10.17 -2.48
CA ALA A 101 5.34 -10.39 -3.65
C ALA A 101 4.14 -9.43 -3.68
N ALA A 102 3.42 -9.31 -2.56
CA ALA A 102 2.29 -8.39 -2.43
C ALA A 102 2.71 -6.92 -2.60
N GLY A 103 3.85 -6.51 -2.03
CA GLY A 103 4.37 -5.15 -2.18
C GLY A 103 4.74 -4.82 -3.62
N LYS A 104 5.28 -5.79 -4.37
CA LYS A 104 5.56 -5.63 -5.81
C LYS A 104 4.29 -5.55 -6.65
N ILE A 105 3.21 -6.24 -6.26
CA ILE A 105 1.90 -6.17 -6.93
C ILE A 105 1.29 -4.78 -6.72
N ALA A 106 1.21 -4.31 -5.48
CA ALA A 106 0.64 -3.00 -5.13
C ALA A 106 1.23 -1.83 -5.94
N VAL A 107 2.54 -1.89 -6.22
CA VAL A 107 3.23 -0.83 -6.96
C VAL A 107 3.17 -0.99 -8.49
N ARG A 108 2.77 -2.17 -9.00
CA ARG A 108 2.64 -2.43 -10.44
C ARG A 108 1.25 -2.14 -10.97
N GLU A 109 0.21 -2.34 -10.18
CA GLU A 109 -1.18 -2.13 -10.60
C GLU A 109 -1.55 -0.65 -10.81
N THR A 110 -0.65 0.24 -10.43
CA THR A 110 -0.82 1.71 -10.43
C THR A 110 0.17 2.46 -11.32
N ALA A 111 1.04 1.74 -12.06
CA ALA A 111 2.03 2.31 -12.98
C ALA A 111 1.53 2.37 -14.44
#